data_AF-A0A3M1H0Y8-F1
#
_entry.id   AF-A0A3M1H0Y8-F1
#
_cell.length_a   1.000
_cell.length_b   1.000
_cell.length_c   1.000
_cell.angle_alpha   90.00
_cell.angle_beta   90.00
_cell.angle_gamma   90.00
#
_symmetry.space_group_name_H-M   'P 1'
#
loop_
_entity.id
_entity.type
_entity.pdbx_description
1 polymer ?
#
loop_
_entity_poly.entity_id
_entity_poly.type
_entity_poly.pdbx_seq_one_letter_code
_entity_poly.pdbx_strand_id
1 'polypeptide(L)'
;GYAAARELARPVALRRRTAVLAREALLDDLFTRLRKEYARLEGEGPEALASLEKRLVRLGPLVAPLLARWLEGDRPGRAFAERVRDRICARCVGWLGSPQEFEREFGAQSLYAMGPLAQPVLERLRRGDDPDLQERAAVLLRRIRWRISDPLYLRLGHLLPGFETASWRQRRYEVYRLEKQGGADAVGTLREILARDPSRGVRLMAAESLARLGDVYGFEYLARAGLEPLLQSPEVKAQIAMDQGIRYLQIGRYERAIAEFETVLEIEPGNFIALYNLACAYALAGDAERACTYLERSVQAGFDDLEHIESDPDLDAIREHPRYRKVIEALRRAGTSKENESR
;
A
#
# COMPACT_ATOMS: atom_id res chain seq x y z
N GLY A 1 -5.53 -22.68 -14.01
CA GLY A 1 -6.33 -21.47 -13.72
C GLY A 1 -6.65 -21.36 -12.25
N TYR A 2 -7.64 -22.12 -11.77
CA TYR A 2 -8.14 -22.06 -10.39
C TYR A 2 -7.14 -22.55 -9.31
N ALA A 3 -6.29 -23.53 -9.64
CA ALA A 3 -5.25 -24.02 -8.72
C ALA A 3 -4.09 -23.03 -8.49
N ALA A 4 -3.73 -22.23 -9.50
CA ALA A 4 -2.71 -21.19 -9.39
C ALA A 4 -3.18 -19.98 -8.56
N ALA A 5 -4.50 -19.76 -8.47
CA ALA A 5 -5.09 -18.73 -7.64
C ALA A 5 -5.11 -19.08 -6.14
N ARG A 6 -5.01 -20.38 -5.78
CA ARG A 6 -5.03 -20.87 -4.39
C ARG A 6 -3.66 -20.80 -3.71
N GLU A 7 -2.58 -20.96 -4.46
CA GLU A 7 -1.19 -20.86 -3.98
C GLU A 7 -0.76 -19.42 -3.63
N LEU A 8 -1.44 -18.41 -4.19
CA LEU A 8 -1.11 -17.00 -3.97
C LEU A 8 -1.61 -16.43 -2.61
N ALA A 9 -2.27 -17.24 -1.77
CA ALA A 9 -2.83 -16.86 -0.47
C ALA A 9 -2.14 -17.58 0.72
N ARG A 10 -0.84 -17.40 1.04
CA ARG A 10 -0.22 -16.61 2.18
C ARG A 10 1.26 -17.06 2.34
N PRO A 11 2.28 -16.29 2.83
CA PRO A 11 2.29 -15.06 3.67
C PRO A 11 3.12 -13.83 3.17
N VAL A 12 2.72 -12.63 3.60
CA VAL A 12 2.48 -11.40 2.80
C VAL A 12 3.66 -10.47 2.53
N ALA A 13 4.92 -10.91 2.65
CA ALA A 13 5.93 -9.87 2.82
C ALA A 13 7.43 -10.12 2.61
N LEU A 14 7.88 -11.37 2.63
CA LEU A 14 8.77 -11.78 1.53
C LEU A 14 8.12 -11.29 0.22
N ARG A 15 6.80 -11.43 0.13
CA ARG A 15 5.93 -11.06 -0.97
C ARG A 15 5.77 -9.59 -1.30
N ARG A 16 6.17 -8.57 -0.53
CA ARG A 16 6.07 -7.20 -1.09
C ARG A 16 7.20 -6.90 -2.04
N ARG A 17 8.47 -7.18 -1.70
CA ARG A 17 9.55 -7.08 -2.69
C ARG A 17 9.64 -8.31 -3.57
N THR A 18 9.52 -9.54 -3.04
CA THR A 18 9.51 -10.74 -3.90
C THR A 18 8.18 -10.98 -4.60
N ALA A 19 7.05 -10.41 -4.19
CA ALA A 19 5.81 -10.43 -5.00
C ALA A 19 5.47 -9.10 -5.64
N VAL A 20 6.16 -7.98 -5.38
CA VAL A 20 6.34 -6.96 -6.43
C VAL A 20 7.27 -7.54 -7.49
N LEU A 21 8.44 -8.09 -7.15
CA LEU A 21 9.33 -8.73 -8.13
C LEU A 21 8.70 -9.96 -8.79
N ALA A 22 7.94 -10.81 -8.08
CA ALA A 22 7.22 -11.92 -8.70
C ALA A 22 5.97 -11.46 -9.42
N ARG A 23 5.33 -10.35 -9.03
CA ARG A 23 4.29 -9.73 -9.86
C ARG A 23 4.89 -9.13 -11.11
N GLU A 24 6.01 -8.42 -11.04
CA GLU A 24 6.72 -7.87 -12.18
C GLU A 24 7.21 -8.99 -13.10
N ALA A 25 7.81 -10.06 -12.55
CA ALA A 25 8.25 -11.23 -13.30
C ALA A 25 7.07 -12.01 -13.91
N LEU A 26 5.96 -12.15 -13.17
CA LEU A 26 4.73 -12.75 -13.70
C LEU A 26 4.16 -11.87 -14.81
N LEU A 27 4.12 -10.54 -14.63
CA LEU A 27 3.69 -9.61 -15.66
C LEU A 27 4.63 -9.68 -16.87
N ASP A 28 5.94 -9.88 -16.68
CA ASP A 28 6.93 -10.00 -17.77
C ASP A 28 6.69 -11.29 -18.55
N ASP A 29 6.47 -12.41 -17.87
CA ASP A 29 6.13 -13.70 -18.48
C ASP A 29 4.79 -13.61 -19.23
N LEU A 30 3.74 -13.09 -18.59
CA LEU A 30 2.42 -12.90 -19.21
C LEU A 30 2.50 -11.96 -20.41
N PHE A 31 3.25 -10.86 -20.31
CA PHE A 31 3.45 -9.93 -21.41
C PHE A 31 4.21 -10.58 -22.56
N THR A 32 5.26 -11.34 -22.27
CA THR A 32 6.03 -12.09 -23.27
C THR A 32 5.16 -13.12 -23.99
N ARG A 33 4.34 -13.88 -23.26
CA ARG A 33 3.39 -14.84 -23.83
C ARG A 33 2.34 -14.16 -24.70
N LEU A 34 1.77 -13.05 -24.21
CA LEU A 34 0.79 -12.26 -24.96
C LEU A 34 1.39 -11.73 -26.27
N ARG A 35 2.63 -11.25 -26.25
CA ARG A 35 3.35 -10.77 -27.45
C ARG A 35 3.61 -11.89 -28.46
N LYS A 36 3.99 -13.09 -27.99
CA LYS A 36 4.16 -14.27 -28.84
C LYS A 36 2.83 -14.72 -29.45
N GLU A 37 1.76 -14.76 -28.65
CA GLU A 37 0.41 -15.09 -29.14
C GLU A 37 -0.05 -14.07 -30.19
N TYR A 38 0.13 -12.76 -29.92
CA TYR A 38 -0.16 -11.70 -30.89
C TYR A 38 0.59 -11.90 -32.21
N ALA A 39 1.90 -12.09 -32.19
CA ALA A 39 2.70 -12.23 -33.41
C ALA A 39 2.29 -13.45 -34.24
N ARG A 40 1.92 -14.55 -33.57
CA ARG A 40 1.38 -15.74 -34.25
C ARG A 40 0.04 -15.42 -34.93
N LEU A 41 -0.91 -14.85 -34.19
CA LEU A 41 -2.25 -14.54 -34.69
C LEU A 41 -2.24 -13.42 -35.75
N GLU A 42 -1.29 -12.50 -35.69
CA GLU A 42 -1.07 -11.48 -36.73
C GLU A 42 -0.74 -12.11 -38.09
N GLY A 43 0.05 -13.20 -38.09
CA GLY A 43 0.32 -14.00 -39.30
C GLY A 43 -0.85 -14.86 -39.75
N GLU A 44 -1.76 -15.23 -38.85
CA GLU A 44 -2.98 -16.00 -39.15
C GLU A 44 -4.12 -15.14 -39.75
N GLY A 45 -4.05 -13.81 -39.61
CA GLY A 45 -4.96 -12.87 -40.23
C GLY A 45 -5.95 -12.17 -39.27
N PRO A 46 -6.81 -11.29 -39.81
CA PRO A 46 -7.60 -10.35 -39.01
C PRO A 46 -8.66 -11.01 -38.11
N GLU A 47 -9.23 -12.15 -38.51
CA GLU A 47 -10.23 -12.87 -37.69
C GLU A 47 -9.61 -13.46 -36.42
N ALA A 48 -8.40 -14.00 -36.54
CA ALA A 48 -7.63 -14.55 -35.43
C ALA A 48 -7.29 -13.45 -34.40
N LEU A 49 -6.86 -12.27 -34.88
CA LEU A 49 -6.64 -11.09 -34.05
C LEU A 49 -7.91 -10.58 -33.37
N ALA A 50 -9.06 -10.59 -34.06
CA ALA A 50 -10.34 -10.17 -33.48
C ALA A 50 -10.76 -11.06 -32.30
N SER A 51 -10.45 -12.37 -32.36
CA SER A 51 -10.69 -13.30 -31.25
C SER A 51 -9.84 -12.96 -30.01
N LEU A 52 -8.56 -12.64 -30.20
CA LEU A 52 -7.68 -12.18 -29.12
C LEU A 52 -8.17 -10.84 -28.53
N GLU A 53 -8.54 -9.88 -29.38
CA GLU A 53 -9.11 -8.60 -28.96
C GLU A 53 -10.33 -8.81 -28.06
N LYS A 54 -11.28 -9.67 -28.46
CA LYS A 54 -12.48 -10.00 -27.67
C LYS A 54 -12.15 -10.68 -26.34
N ARG A 55 -11.08 -11.48 -26.25
CA ARG A 55 -10.63 -12.09 -24.99
C ARG A 55 -10.05 -11.03 -24.05
N LEU A 56 -9.18 -10.15 -24.55
CA LEU A 56 -8.57 -9.08 -23.76
C LEU A 56 -9.62 -8.07 -23.26
N VAL A 57 -10.57 -7.67 -24.12
CA VAL A 57 -11.67 -6.77 -23.73
C VAL A 57 -12.57 -7.40 -22.66
N ARG A 58 -12.79 -8.72 -22.71
CA ARG A 58 -13.56 -9.43 -21.67
C ARG A 58 -12.88 -9.41 -20.30
N LEU A 59 -11.55 -9.42 -20.26
CA LEU A 59 -10.77 -9.32 -19.02
C LEU A 59 -10.81 -7.91 -18.41
N GLY A 60 -11.16 -6.89 -19.19
CA GLY A 60 -11.39 -5.54 -18.69
C GLY A 60 -10.14 -4.92 -18.03
N PRO A 61 -10.27 -4.22 -16.89
CA PRO A 61 -9.14 -3.56 -16.23
C PRO A 61 -7.99 -4.48 -15.79
N LEU A 62 -8.21 -5.80 -15.72
CA LEU A 62 -7.16 -6.75 -15.36
C LEU A 62 -5.99 -6.77 -16.36
N VAL A 63 -6.23 -6.39 -17.63
CA VAL A 63 -5.15 -6.30 -18.63
C VAL A 63 -4.41 -4.98 -18.61
N ALA A 64 -4.81 -4.01 -17.78
CA ALA A 64 -4.20 -2.67 -17.75
C ALA A 64 -2.67 -2.69 -17.59
N PRO A 65 -2.05 -3.50 -16.70
CA PRO A 65 -0.59 -3.53 -16.58
C PRO A 65 0.11 -4.04 -17.84
N LEU A 66 -0.50 -5.01 -18.55
CA LEU A 66 0.04 -5.56 -19.80
C LEU A 66 -0.10 -4.56 -20.94
N LEU A 67 -1.22 -3.85 -21.02
CA LEU A 67 -1.45 -2.79 -22.01
C LEU A 67 -0.54 -1.58 -21.76
N ALA A 68 -0.35 -1.18 -20.50
CA ALA A 68 0.56 -0.10 -20.13
C ALA A 68 1.96 -0.40 -20.65
N ARG A 69 2.47 -1.60 -20.36
CA ARG A 69 3.74 -2.06 -20.91
C ARG A 69 3.72 -2.10 -22.43
N TRP A 70 2.70 -2.66 -23.08
CA TRP A 70 2.67 -2.70 -24.55
C TRP A 70 2.78 -1.30 -25.18
N LEU A 71 2.09 -0.33 -24.59
CA LEU A 71 2.00 1.05 -25.09
C LEU A 71 3.19 1.92 -24.67
N GLU A 72 4.17 1.39 -23.93
CA GLU A 72 5.43 2.07 -23.65
C GLU A 72 6.35 2.06 -24.88
N GLY A 73 6.49 3.22 -25.51
CA GLY A 73 7.32 3.39 -26.71
C GLY A 73 6.65 2.88 -27.99
N ASP A 74 7.43 2.79 -29.07
CA ASP A 74 6.93 2.32 -30.35
C ASP A 74 7.23 0.82 -30.54
N ARG A 75 6.21 -0.01 -30.33
CA ARG A 75 6.31 -1.48 -30.38
C ARG A 75 5.36 -2.04 -31.45
N PRO A 76 5.71 -3.15 -32.13
CA PRO A 76 4.81 -3.80 -33.09
C PRO A 76 3.45 -4.10 -32.45
N GLY A 77 2.35 -3.96 -33.20
CA GLY A 77 1.01 -4.17 -32.66
C GLY A 77 0.52 -3.10 -31.69
N ARG A 78 1.17 -1.93 -31.62
CA ARG A 78 0.70 -0.79 -30.83
C ARG A 78 -0.75 -0.42 -31.16
N ALA A 79 -1.10 -0.32 -32.44
CA ALA A 79 -2.47 -0.02 -32.88
C ALA A 79 -3.49 -1.06 -32.37
N PHE A 80 -3.10 -2.33 -32.26
CA PHE A 80 -3.94 -3.37 -31.65
C PHE A 80 -4.14 -3.12 -30.15
N ALA A 81 -3.05 -2.85 -29.42
CA ALA A 81 -3.14 -2.54 -27.99
C ALA A 81 -3.96 -1.27 -27.70
N GLU A 82 -3.86 -0.23 -28.54
CA GLU A 82 -4.67 0.98 -28.47
C GLU A 82 -6.16 0.67 -28.67
N ARG A 83 -6.51 -0.15 -29.67
CA ARG A 83 -7.91 -0.60 -29.87
C ARG A 83 -8.45 -1.37 -28.67
N VAL A 84 -7.67 -2.29 -28.11
CA VAL A 84 -8.06 -3.07 -26.91
C VAL A 84 -8.30 -2.12 -25.73
N ARG A 85 -7.36 -1.20 -25.46
CA ARG A 85 -7.49 -0.16 -24.43
C ARG A 85 -8.77 0.64 -24.62
N ASP A 86 -9.02 1.13 -25.83
CA ASP A 86 -10.15 2.01 -26.13
C ASP A 86 -11.48 1.29 -25.97
N ARG A 87 -11.59 0.02 -26.35
CA ARG A 87 -12.79 -0.79 -26.14
C ARG A 87 -13.06 -1.08 -24.67
N ILE A 88 -12.03 -1.37 -23.87
CA ILE A 88 -12.18 -1.56 -22.42
C ILE A 88 -12.69 -0.26 -21.81
N CYS A 89 -12.03 0.85 -22.11
CA CYS A 89 -12.40 2.17 -21.63
C CYS A 89 -13.83 2.55 -22.03
N ALA A 90 -14.23 2.33 -23.28
CA ALA A 90 -15.59 2.62 -23.77
C ALA A 90 -16.66 1.83 -23.00
N ARG A 91 -16.41 0.54 -22.71
CA ARG A 91 -17.31 -0.27 -21.88
C ARG A 91 -17.44 0.30 -20.47
N CYS A 92 -16.33 0.72 -19.86
CA CYS A 92 -16.35 1.32 -18.53
C CYS A 92 -17.06 2.67 -18.50
N VAL A 93 -16.95 3.47 -19.56
CA VAL A 93 -17.70 4.73 -19.72
C VAL A 93 -19.20 4.48 -19.83
N GLY A 94 -19.62 3.40 -20.51
CA GLY A 94 -21.02 3.00 -20.56
C GLY A 94 -21.60 2.75 -19.16
N TRP A 95 -20.84 2.12 -18.26
CA TRP A 95 -21.23 1.96 -16.86
C TRP A 95 -21.18 3.27 -16.08
N LEU A 96 -20.18 4.11 -16.32
CA LEU A 96 -20.01 5.40 -15.64
C LEU A 96 -21.23 6.32 -15.81
N GLY A 97 -21.88 6.28 -16.98
CA GLY A 97 -23.10 7.04 -17.30
C GLY A 97 -24.42 6.32 -17.00
N SER A 98 -24.38 5.17 -16.32
CA SER A 98 -25.59 4.41 -16.02
C SER A 98 -26.51 5.12 -15.01
N PRO A 99 -27.85 5.01 -15.11
CA PRO A 99 -28.75 5.47 -14.05
C PRO A 99 -28.62 4.65 -12.74
N GLN A 100 -28.02 3.47 -12.77
CA GLN A 100 -27.84 2.61 -11.60
C GLN A 100 -26.53 2.94 -10.87
N GLU A 101 -26.63 3.24 -9.58
CA GLU A 101 -25.48 3.67 -8.76
C GLU A 101 -24.35 2.64 -8.75
N PHE A 102 -24.66 1.37 -8.52
CA PHE A 102 -23.69 0.28 -8.52
C PHE A 102 -22.91 0.19 -9.84
N GLU A 103 -23.58 0.35 -10.99
CA GLU A 103 -22.91 0.33 -12.29
C GLU A 103 -21.98 1.54 -12.44
N ARG A 104 -22.41 2.74 -12.00
CA ARG A 104 -21.56 3.93 -12.04
C ARG A 104 -20.31 3.77 -11.19
N GLU A 105 -20.45 3.23 -9.98
CA GLU A 105 -19.31 2.95 -9.10
C GLU A 105 -18.36 1.94 -9.73
N PHE A 106 -18.90 0.85 -10.30
CA PHE A 106 -18.11 -0.16 -10.99
C PHE A 106 -17.37 0.43 -12.21
N GLY A 107 -18.02 1.30 -12.98
CA GLY A 107 -17.41 2.05 -14.08
C GLY A 107 -16.27 2.95 -13.62
N ALA A 108 -16.48 3.71 -12.53
CA ALA A 108 -15.49 4.59 -11.94
C ALA A 108 -14.26 3.82 -11.40
N GLN A 109 -14.47 2.74 -10.65
CA GLN A 109 -13.40 1.87 -10.15
C GLN A 109 -12.62 1.23 -11.31
N SER A 110 -13.33 0.79 -12.35
CA SER A 110 -12.70 0.19 -13.53
C SER A 110 -11.82 1.19 -14.28
N LEU A 111 -12.29 2.43 -14.48
CA LEU A 111 -11.51 3.49 -15.11
C LEU A 111 -10.32 3.93 -14.24
N TYR A 112 -10.50 3.99 -12.92
CA TYR A 112 -9.40 4.26 -11.99
C TYR A 112 -8.32 3.16 -12.05
N ALA A 113 -8.74 1.89 -12.11
CA ALA A 113 -7.84 0.74 -12.23
C ALA A 113 -7.07 0.71 -13.57
N MET A 114 -7.66 1.25 -14.64
CA MET A 114 -6.96 1.47 -15.92
C MET A 114 -5.85 2.54 -15.80
N GLY A 115 -5.89 3.41 -14.79
CA GLY A 115 -4.84 4.40 -14.51
C GLY A 115 -4.60 5.35 -15.70
N PRO A 116 -3.33 5.63 -16.06
CA PRO A 116 -3.00 6.52 -17.19
C PRO A 116 -3.63 6.10 -18.53
N LEU A 117 -3.95 4.82 -18.72
CA LEU A 117 -4.58 4.33 -19.94
C LEU A 117 -6.01 4.88 -20.15
N ALA A 118 -6.71 5.25 -19.08
CA ALA A 118 -8.02 5.87 -19.16
C ALA A 118 -7.96 7.37 -19.44
N GLN A 119 -6.80 8.02 -19.30
CA GLN A 119 -6.68 9.46 -19.44
C GLN A 119 -7.23 10.01 -20.77
N PRO A 120 -6.93 9.42 -21.95
CA PRO A 120 -7.46 9.93 -23.22
C PRO A 120 -8.99 9.88 -23.31
N VAL A 121 -9.64 8.86 -22.74
CA VAL A 121 -11.11 8.77 -22.76
C VAL A 121 -11.73 9.75 -21.77
N LEU A 122 -11.17 9.87 -20.56
CA LEU A 122 -11.67 10.76 -19.53
C LEU A 122 -11.51 12.22 -19.94
N GLU A 123 -10.42 12.55 -20.61
CA GLU A 123 -10.19 13.88 -21.16
C GLU A 123 -11.19 14.26 -22.26
N ARG A 124 -11.65 13.30 -23.07
CA ARG A 124 -12.73 13.53 -24.04
C ARG A 124 -14.06 13.76 -23.32
N LEU A 125 -14.39 12.92 -22.33
CA LEU A 125 -15.61 13.10 -21.53
C LEU A 125 -15.65 14.45 -20.82
N ARG A 126 -14.53 14.89 -20.24
CA ARG A 126 -14.39 16.20 -19.58
C ARG A 126 -14.64 17.38 -20.52
N ARG A 127 -14.50 17.20 -21.84
CA ARG A 127 -14.75 18.24 -22.87
C ARG A 127 -16.06 17.99 -23.64
N GLY A 128 -16.82 16.95 -23.30
CA GLY A 128 -18.09 16.62 -23.94
C GLY A 128 -19.24 17.50 -23.44
N ASP A 129 -20.48 17.13 -23.72
CA ASP A 129 -21.65 17.98 -23.44
C ASP A 129 -22.45 17.59 -22.20
N ASP A 130 -22.21 16.40 -21.63
CA ASP A 130 -22.91 15.88 -20.44
C ASP A 130 -22.24 16.37 -19.14
N PRO A 131 -22.88 17.25 -18.34
CA PRO A 131 -22.27 17.83 -17.14
C PRO A 131 -21.93 16.79 -16.06
N ASP A 132 -22.74 15.74 -15.89
CA ASP A 132 -22.51 14.70 -14.88
C ASP A 132 -21.29 13.85 -15.26
N LEU A 133 -21.18 13.47 -16.54
CA LEU A 133 -19.99 12.78 -17.04
C LEU A 133 -18.74 13.66 -17.02
N GLN A 134 -18.86 14.96 -17.29
CA GLN A 134 -17.75 15.91 -17.17
C GLN A 134 -17.19 15.93 -15.74
N GLU A 135 -18.07 16.04 -14.74
CA GLU A 135 -17.68 16.08 -13.32
C GLU A 135 -17.01 14.77 -12.89
N ARG A 136 -17.64 13.62 -13.18
CA ARG A 136 -17.08 12.29 -12.88
C ARG A 136 -15.72 12.09 -13.53
N ALA A 137 -15.57 12.49 -14.79
CA ALA A 137 -14.31 12.38 -15.50
C ALA A 137 -13.23 13.29 -14.89
N ALA A 138 -13.58 14.50 -14.45
CA ALA A 138 -12.66 15.40 -13.77
C ALA A 138 -12.18 14.83 -12.42
N VAL A 139 -13.07 14.21 -11.64
CA VAL A 139 -12.72 13.51 -10.40
C VAL A 139 -11.76 12.36 -10.69
N LEU A 140 -12.10 11.48 -11.64
CA LEU A 140 -11.27 10.31 -11.99
C LEU A 140 -9.88 10.72 -12.49
N LEU A 141 -9.79 11.73 -13.37
CA LEU A 141 -8.51 12.25 -13.85
C LEU A 141 -7.62 12.73 -12.70
N ARG A 142 -8.20 13.43 -11.73
CA ARG A 142 -7.48 13.91 -10.55
C ARG A 142 -7.02 12.76 -9.68
N ARG A 143 -7.91 11.79 -9.43
CA ARG A 143 -7.60 10.60 -8.64
C ARG A 143 -6.46 9.80 -9.27
N ILE A 144 -6.48 9.59 -10.58
CA ILE A 144 -5.42 8.90 -11.32
C ILE A 144 -4.10 9.69 -11.23
N ARG A 145 -4.14 11.00 -11.49
CA ARG A 145 -2.97 11.88 -11.49
C ARG A 145 -2.24 11.87 -10.14
N TRP A 146 -3.00 11.96 -9.06
CA TRP A 146 -2.49 12.08 -7.69
C TRP A 146 -2.56 10.77 -6.91
N ARG A 147 -2.85 9.64 -7.55
CA ARG A 147 -2.96 8.32 -6.90
C ARG A 147 -3.84 8.30 -5.64
N ILE A 148 -4.97 9.00 -5.70
CA ILE A 148 -5.94 9.07 -4.60
C ILE A 148 -6.73 7.76 -4.55
N SER A 149 -6.44 6.95 -3.53
CA SER A 149 -7.12 5.66 -3.28
C SER A 149 -8.60 5.84 -2.94
N ASP A 150 -9.41 4.79 -3.12
CA ASP A 150 -10.84 4.84 -2.72
C ASP A 150 -11.01 5.12 -1.23
N PRO A 151 -10.28 4.48 -0.29
CA PRO A 151 -10.40 4.80 1.13
C PRO A 151 -10.08 6.27 1.44
N LEU A 152 -9.03 6.83 0.80
CA LEU A 152 -8.66 8.22 0.98
C LEU A 152 -9.74 9.16 0.44
N TYR A 153 -10.27 8.87 -0.75
CA TYR A 153 -11.33 9.64 -1.39
C TYR A 153 -12.63 9.61 -0.57
N LEU A 154 -13.05 8.44 -0.09
CA LEU A 154 -14.26 8.31 0.73
C LEU A 154 -14.13 9.03 2.07
N ARG A 155 -12.93 9.04 2.67
CA ARG A 155 -12.69 9.71 3.95
C ARG A 155 -12.65 11.23 3.83
N LEU A 156 -12.04 11.76 2.77
CA LEU A 156 -11.74 13.19 2.66
C LEU A 156 -12.64 13.90 1.63
N GLY A 157 -13.44 13.14 0.88
CA GLY A 157 -14.30 13.63 -0.19
C GLY A 157 -13.51 14.30 -1.31
N HIS A 158 -13.56 15.63 -1.35
CA HIS A 158 -12.97 16.44 -2.41
C HIS A 158 -11.46 16.66 -2.19
N LEU A 159 -10.66 15.74 -2.71
CA LEU A 159 -9.20 15.81 -2.61
C LEU A 159 -8.57 16.63 -3.72
N LEU A 160 -7.68 17.54 -3.30
CA LEU A 160 -6.84 18.36 -4.16
C LEU A 160 -7.57 19.18 -5.25
N PRO A 161 -8.78 19.74 -5.02
CA PRO A 161 -9.41 20.64 -5.98
C PRO A 161 -8.57 21.89 -6.19
N GLY A 162 -8.23 22.16 -7.45
CA GLY A 162 -7.41 23.32 -7.81
C GLY A 162 -6.01 23.28 -7.19
N PHE A 163 -5.51 22.11 -6.77
CA PHE A 163 -4.21 22.02 -6.11
C PHE A 163 -3.10 22.60 -6.99
N GLU A 164 -3.10 22.29 -8.29
CA GLU A 164 -2.11 22.79 -9.25
C GLU A 164 -2.09 24.32 -9.37
N THR A 165 -3.23 24.98 -9.21
CA THR A 165 -3.37 26.44 -9.34
C THR A 165 -3.31 27.16 -7.99
N ALA A 166 -3.43 26.43 -6.88
CA ALA A 166 -3.36 26.97 -5.53
C ALA A 166 -1.97 27.56 -5.23
N SER A 167 -1.91 28.49 -4.28
CA SER A 167 -0.63 29.00 -3.78
C SER A 167 0.19 27.89 -3.10
N TRP A 168 1.51 28.05 -3.03
CA TRP A 168 2.36 27.06 -2.35
C TRP A 168 1.99 26.87 -0.86
N ARG A 169 1.46 27.90 -0.20
CA ARG A 169 1.00 27.82 1.20
C ARG A 169 -0.24 26.94 1.33
N GLN A 170 -1.21 27.13 0.44
CA GLN A 170 -2.41 26.30 0.37
C GLN A 170 -2.04 24.85 0.05
N ARG A 171 -1.17 24.62 -0.94
CA ARG A 171 -0.68 23.26 -1.25
C ARG A 171 0.04 22.62 -0.07
N ARG A 172 0.86 23.37 0.67
CA ARG A 172 1.51 22.88 1.89
C ARG A 172 0.50 22.50 2.97
N TYR A 173 -0.54 23.31 3.16
CA TYR A 173 -1.62 23.01 4.10
C TYR A 173 -2.39 21.75 3.68
N GLU A 174 -2.60 21.55 2.38
CA GLU A 174 -3.21 20.33 1.85
C GLU A 174 -2.38 19.08 2.14
N VAL A 175 -1.05 19.17 2.05
CA VAL A 175 -0.15 18.09 2.46
C VAL A 175 -0.30 17.77 3.95
N TYR A 176 -0.36 18.78 4.81
CA TYR A 176 -0.62 18.59 6.24
C TYR A 176 -1.96 17.87 6.48
N ARG A 177 -3.03 18.31 5.79
CA ARG A 177 -4.36 17.71 5.89
C ARG A 177 -4.37 16.25 5.44
N LEU A 178 -3.69 15.95 4.33
CA LEU A 178 -3.51 14.60 3.81
C LEU A 178 -2.82 13.68 4.83
N GLU A 179 -1.76 14.15 5.49
CA GLU A 179 -1.10 13.38 6.55
C GLU A 179 -2.06 13.10 7.71
N LYS A 180 -2.65 14.15 8.30
CA LYS A 180 -3.40 14.03 9.55
C LYS A 180 -4.70 13.26 9.41
N GLN A 181 -5.39 13.40 8.29
CA GLN A 181 -6.69 12.77 8.08
C GLN A 181 -6.59 11.52 7.20
N GLY A 182 -5.61 11.47 6.30
CA GLY A 182 -5.43 10.36 5.37
C GLY A 182 -4.57 9.21 5.89
N GLY A 183 -3.60 9.49 6.79
CA GLY A 183 -2.72 8.47 7.35
C GLY A 183 -2.03 7.63 6.27
N ALA A 184 -2.06 6.31 6.43
CA ALA A 184 -1.46 5.37 5.48
C ALA A 184 -2.05 5.46 4.05
N ASP A 185 -3.34 5.81 3.93
CA ASP A 185 -3.99 5.93 2.61
C ASP A 185 -3.47 7.12 1.80
N ALA A 186 -2.90 8.13 2.48
CA ALA A 186 -2.33 9.31 1.83
C ALA A 186 -0.93 9.08 1.25
N VAL A 187 -0.24 7.99 1.60
CA VAL A 187 1.16 7.75 1.19
C VAL A 187 1.33 7.80 -0.33
N GLY A 188 0.41 7.19 -1.09
CA GLY A 188 0.45 7.23 -2.55
C GLY A 188 0.39 8.65 -3.10
N THR A 189 -0.55 9.45 -2.59
CA THR A 189 -0.74 10.86 -2.94
C THR A 189 0.44 11.73 -2.55
N LEU A 190 0.95 11.56 -1.33
CA LEU A 190 2.09 12.31 -0.82
C LEU A 190 3.37 12.04 -1.61
N ARG A 191 3.57 10.80 -2.08
CA ARG A 191 4.68 10.46 -2.99
C ARG A 191 4.56 11.17 -4.34
N GLU A 192 3.36 11.28 -4.91
CA GLU A 192 3.17 12.04 -6.16
C GLU A 192 3.42 13.53 -5.96
N ILE A 193 2.99 14.10 -4.81
CA ILE A 193 3.28 15.50 -4.47
C ILE A 193 4.79 15.70 -4.30
N LEU A 194 5.47 14.81 -3.57
CA LEU A 194 6.92 14.84 -3.41
C LEU A 194 7.66 14.81 -4.75
N ALA A 195 7.21 13.97 -5.68
CA ALA A 195 7.85 13.81 -6.98
C ALA A 195 7.61 14.99 -7.94
N ARG A 196 6.46 15.67 -7.84
CA ARG A 196 5.99 16.57 -8.91
C ARG A 196 5.80 18.02 -8.50
N ASP A 197 5.61 18.33 -7.21
CA ASP A 197 5.30 19.72 -6.83
C ASP A 197 6.49 20.64 -7.15
N PRO A 198 6.29 21.80 -7.80
CA PRO A 198 7.39 22.69 -8.15
C PRO A 198 8.02 23.37 -6.92
N SER A 199 7.27 23.54 -5.83
CA SER A 199 7.76 24.21 -4.63
C SER A 199 8.59 23.26 -3.75
N ARG A 200 9.84 23.64 -3.50
CA ARG A 200 10.70 22.93 -2.53
C ARG A 200 10.03 22.82 -1.15
N GLY A 201 9.35 23.88 -0.70
CA GLY A 201 8.68 23.88 0.62
C GLY A 201 7.51 22.90 0.71
N VAL A 202 6.76 22.71 -0.39
CA VAL A 202 5.69 21.71 -0.44
C VAL A 202 6.26 20.30 -0.50
N ARG A 203 7.31 20.09 -1.31
CA ARG A 203 8.02 18.81 -1.37
C ARG A 203 8.64 18.43 -0.02
N LEU A 204 9.24 19.38 0.69
CA LEU A 204 9.76 19.16 2.05
C LEU A 204 8.66 18.76 3.03
N MET A 205 7.53 19.46 3.03
CA MET A 205 6.38 19.07 3.84
C MET A 205 5.90 17.65 3.50
N ALA A 206 5.82 17.31 2.21
CA ALA A 206 5.40 15.98 1.78
C ALA A 206 6.40 14.91 2.22
N ALA A 207 7.70 15.19 2.13
CA ALA A 207 8.76 14.30 2.59
C ALA A 207 8.72 14.09 4.11
N GLU A 208 8.50 15.15 4.89
CA GLU A 208 8.31 15.07 6.34
C GLU A 208 7.06 14.29 6.72
N SER A 209 5.93 14.54 6.05
CA SER A 209 4.70 13.76 6.26
C SER A 209 4.90 12.30 5.92
N LEU A 210 5.60 12.00 4.81
CA LEU A 210 5.96 10.64 4.42
C LEU A 210 6.87 9.97 5.46
N ALA A 211 7.88 10.68 5.97
CA ALA A 211 8.76 10.20 7.03
C ALA A 211 7.97 9.88 8.32
N ARG A 212 7.08 10.77 8.76
CA ARG A 212 6.18 10.52 9.91
C ARG A 212 5.24 9.35 9.70
N LEU A 213 4.90 9.02 8.45
CA LEU A 213 4.10 7.85 8.08
C LEU A 213 4.97 6.62 7.77
N GLY A 214 6.27 6.65 8.11
CA GLY A 214 7.20 5.54 7.92
C GLY A 214 7.52 5.19 6.46
N ASP A 215 7.45 6.16 5.55
CA ASP A 215 7.69 5.96 4.11
C ASP A 215 9.14 6.27 3.69
N VAL A 216 9.79 5.28 3.06
CA VAL A 216 11.21 5.33 2.64
C VAL A 216 11.53 6.53 1.73
N TYR A 217 10.64 6.89 0.81
CA TYR A 217 10.92 8.01 -0.12
C TYR A 217 10.96 9.37 0.58
N GLY A 218 10.18 9.54 1.65
CA GLY A 218 10.25 10.72 2.49
C GLY A 218 11.64 10.86 3.12
N PHE A 219 12.13 9.77 3.72
CA PHE A 219 13.47 9.72 4.33
C PHE A 219 14.58 9.99 3.31
N GLU A 220 14.56 9.31 2.17
CA GLU A 220 15.58 9.50 1.12
C GLU A 220 15.62 10.95 0.62
N TYR A 221 14.47 11.60 0.49
CA TYR A 221 14.40 12.98 0.05
C TYR A 221 14.95 13.95 1.11
N LEU A 222 14.59 13.75 2.39
CA LEU A 222 15.11 14.58 3.49
C LEU A 222 16.62 14.45 3.63
N ALA A 223 17.15 13.23 3.49
CA ALA A 223 18.57 12.95 3.52
C ALA A 223 19.33 13.66 2.39
N ARG A 224 18.85 13.52 1.15
CA ARG A 224 19.43 14.23 0.00
C ARG A 224 19.32 15.75 0.12
N ALA A 225 18.36 16.25 0.89
CA ALA A 225 18.17 17.68 1.13
C ALA A 225 19.08 18.24 2.24
N GLY A 226 19.90 17.41 2.90
CA GLY A 226 20.78 17.80 4.00
C GLY A 226 20.03 18.22 5.25
N LEU A 227 18.81 17.71 5.45
CA LEU A 227 17.95 18.00 6.59
C LEU A 227 17.97 16.89 7.65
N GLU A 228 19.08 16.14 7.69
CA GLU A 228 19.46 15.15 8.69
C GLU A 228 19.23 15.49 10.17
N PRO A 229 19.24 16.75 10.69
CA PRO A 229 19.19 16.97 12.14
C PRO A 229 17.92 16.44 12.83
N LEU A 230 16.79 16.34 12.13
CA LEU A 230 15.57 15.69 12.64
C LEU A 230 15.63 14.16 12.60
N LEU A 231 16.43 13.59 11.69
CA LEU A 231 16.65 12.14 11.54
C LEU A 231 17.64 11.58 12.57
N GLN A 232 18.39 12.44 13.25
CA GLN A 232 19.38 12.08 14.28
C GLN A 232 18.83 12.22 15.71
N SER A 233 17.61 12.73 15.91
CA SER A 233 16.96 12.72 17.22
C SER A 233 16.74 11.25 17.64
N PRO A 234 17.21 10.85 18.83
CA PRO A 234 17.00 9.49 19.32
C PRO A 234 15.53 9.08 19.29
N GLU A 235 14.62 10.00 19.66
CA GLU A 235 13.18 9.76 19.71
C GLU A 235 12.59 9.49 18.31
N VAL A 236 12.99 10.28 17.31
CA VAL A 236 12.55 10.07 15.92
C VAL A 236 13.14 8.77 15.37
N LYS A 237 14.40 8.47 15.69
CA LYS A 237 15.05 7.22 15.28
C LYS A 237 14.37 6.00 15.91
N ALA A 238 14.01 6.06 17.19
CA ALA A 238 13.25 5.02 17.89
C ALA A 238 11.86 4.84 17.27
N GLN A 239 11.14 5.92 16.96
CA GLN A 239 9.83 5.82 16.30
C GLN A 239 9.94 5.18 14.90
N ILE A 240 10.95 5.56 14.11
CA ILE A 240 11.20 4.97 12.79
C ILE A 240 11.50 3.48 12.93
N ALA A 241 12.39 3.12 13.86
CA ALA A 241 12.74 1.73 14.12
C ALA A 241 11.52 0.94 14.63
N MET A 242 10.67 1.51 15.48
CA MET A 242 9.42 0.89 15.92
C MET A 242 8.49 0.60 14.73
N ASP A 243 8.23 1.60 13.89
CA ASP A 243 7.37 1.44 12.72
C ASP A 243 7.94 0.44 11.70
N GLN A 244 9.25 0.48 11.49
CA GLN A 244 9.94 -0.46 10.61
C GLN A 244 9.94 -1.86 11.19
N GLY A 245 10.14 -2.02 12.50
CA GLY A 245 10.06 -3.28 13.23
C GLY A 245 8.67 -3.90 13.12
N ILE A 246 7.61 -3.15 13.41
CA ILE A 246 6.20 -3.59 13.29
C ILE A 246 5.91 -4.00 11.85
N ARG A 247 6.34 -3.18 10.88
CA ARG A 247 6.22 -3.56 9.47
C ARG A 247 6.99 -4.84 9.22
N TYR A 248 8.26 -4.95 9.59
CA TYR A 248 9.05 -6.15 9.38
C TYR A 248 8.43 -7.40 10.01
N LEU A 249 7.82 -7.28 11.18
CA LEU A 249 7.12 -8.34 11.89
C LEU A 249 5.87 -8.80 11.14
N GLN A 250 4.95 -7.87 10.84
CA GLN A 250 3.76 -8.12 10.00
C GLN A 250 4.14 -8.69 8.64
N ILE A 251 5.34 -8.31 8.19
CA ILE A 251 5.89 -8.65 6.91
C ILE A 251 6.87 -9.88 7.02
N GLY A 252 6.77 -10.66 8.09
CA GLY A 252 7.44 -11.96 8.24
C GLY A 252 8.98 -11.92 8.10
N ARG A 253 9.60 -10.75 8.32
CA ARG A 253 11.06 -10.57 8.34
C ARG A 253 11.52 -10.47 9.77
N TYR A 254 11.53 -11.60 10.44
CA TYR A 254 11.77 -11.64 11.87
C TYR A 254 13.16 -11.11 12.23
N GLU A 255 14.22 -11.46 11.49
CA GLU A 255 15.58 -11.00 11.77
C GLU A 255 15.74 -9.48 11.60
N ARG A 256 15.00 -8.88 10.66
CA ARG A 256 14.98 -7.42 10.49
C ARG A 256 14.11 -6.75 11.52
N ALA A 257 12.96 -7.33 11.84
CA ALA A 257 12.10 -6.84 12.92
C ALA A 257 12.86 -6.82 14.24
N ILE A 258 13.60 -7.90 14.52
CA ILE A 258 14.51 -8.02 15.65
C ILE A 258 15.50 -6.86 15.66
N ALA A 259 16.25 -6.64 14.58
CA ALA A 259 17.25 -5.57 14.51
C ALA A 259 16.64 -4.17 14.72
N GLU A 260 15.45 -3.90 14.17
CA GLU A 260 14.79 -2.62 14.37
C GLU A 260 14.26 -2.47 15.80
N PHE A 261 13.64 -3.49 16.39
CA PHE A 261 13.21 -3.44 17.79
C PHE A 261 14.41 -3.35 18.75
N GLU A 262 15.53 -4.01 18.44
CA GLU A 262 16.78 -3.82 19.16
C GLU A 262 17.26 -2.37 19.06
N THR A 263 17.14 -1.73 17.90
CA THR A 263 17.42 -0.29 17.74
C THR A 263 16.49 0.57 18.60
N VAL A 264 15.21 0.22 18.73
CA VAL A 264 14.30 0.90 19.68
C VAL A 264 14.81 0.72 21.10
N LEU A 265 15.21 -0.49 21.49
CA LEU A 265 15.64 -0.80 22.86
C LEU A 265 17.04 -0.28 23.20
N GLU A 266 17.90 -0.01 22.21
CA GLU A 266 19.15 0.73 22.40
C GLU A 266 18.88 2.18 22.83
N ILE A 267 17.77 2.76 22.37
CA ILE A 267 17.39 4.15 22.63
C ILE A 267 16.46 4.25 23.85
N GLU A 268 15.49 3.33 23.93
CA GLU A 268 14.45 3.24 24.96
C GLU A 268 14.45 1.83 25.59
N PRO A 269 15.39 1.51 26.50
CA PRO A 269 15.55 0.15 27.03
C PRO A 269 14.33 -0.44 27.75
N GLY A 270 13.42 0.42 28.23
CA GLY A 270 12.19 0.07 28.93
C GLY A 270 10.93 0.14 28.08
N ASN A 271 11.04 0.32 26.75
CA ASN A 271 9.86 0.35 25.89
C ASN A 271 9.20 -1.04 25.85
N PHE A 272 8.16 -1.23 26.66
CA PHE A 272 7.48 -2.50 26.83
C PHE A 272 6.81 -3.00 25.54
N ILE A 273 6.41 -2.09 24.65
CA ILE A 273 5.84 -2.41 23.32
C ILE A 273 6.92 -3.00 22.42
N ALA A 274 8.12 -2.40 22.39
CA ALA A 274 9.25 -2.93 21.62
C ALA A 274 9.72 -4.27 22.18
N LEU A 275 9.75 -4.44 23.52
CA LEU A 275 10.04 -5.73 24.16
C LEU A 275 8.99 -6.79 23.79
N TYR A 276 7.70 -6.45 23.77
CA TYR A 276 6.63 -7.35 23.38
C TYR A 276 6.77 -7.77 21.91
N ASN A 277 6.89 -6.80 21.01
CA ASN A 277 7.01 -7.07 19.58
C ASN A 277 8.32 -7.83 19.25
N LEU A 278 9.39 -7.62 20.02
CA LEU A 278 10.62 -8.40 19.91
C LEU A 278 10.41 -9.85 20.38
N ALA A 279 9.59 -10.07 21.42
CA ALA A 279 9.18 -11.42 21.83
C ALA A 279 8.40 -12.13 20.73
N CYS A 280 7.42 -11.46 20.11
CA CYS A 280 6.69 -11.96 18.94
C CYS A 280 7.63 -12.26 17.78
N ALA A 281 8.58 -11.37 17.49
CA ALA A 281 9.57 -11.58 16.42
C ALA A 281 10.43 -12.82 16.67
N TYR A 282 10.91 -13.04 17.90
CA TYR A 282 11.68 -14.23 18.24
C TYR A 282 10.83 -15.51 18.23
N ALA A 283 9.57 -15.45 18.68
CA ALA A 283 8.66 -16.60 18.65
C ALA A 283 8.42 -17.07 17.20
N LEU A 284 8.14 -16.12 16.31
CA LEU A 284 7.95 -16.37 14.89
C LEU A 284 9.25 -16.79 14.16
N ALA A 285 10.41 -16.34 14.64
CA ALA A 285 11.72 -16.81 14.16
C ALA A 285 12.08 -18.23 14.64
N GLY A 286 11.26 -18.83 15.50
CA GLY A 286 11.50 -20.16 16.07
C GLY A 286 12.46 -20.18 17.26
N ASP A 287 12.83 -19.01 17.80
CA ASP A 287 13.68 -18.90 18.99
C ASP A 287 12.83 -18.73 20.25
N ALA A 288 12.31 -19.86 20.74
CA ALA A 288 11.39 -19.88 21.88
C ALA A 288 12.03 -19.33 23.18
N GLU A 289 13.34 -19.52 23.36
CA GLU A 289 14.05 -19.07 24.56
C GLU A 289 14.19 -17.55 24.61
N ARG A 290 14.63 -16.92 23.51
CA ARG A 290 14.67 -15.46 23.44
C ARG A 290 13.27 -14.87 23.46
N ALA A 291 12.31 -15.47 22.78
CA ALA A 291 10.91 -15.03 22.81
C ALA A 291 10.37 -14.93 24.24
N CYS A 292 10.50 -16.00 25.02
CA CYS A 292 10.08 -16.00 26.42
C CYS A 292 10.84 -14.96 27.27
N THR A 293 12.12 -14.77 27.00
CA THR A 293 12.96 -13.79 27.72
C THR A 293 12.48 -12.36 27.48
N TYR A 294 12.18 -12.00 26.23
CA TYR A 294 11.68 -10.65 25.92
C TYR A 294 10.22 -10.46 26.35
N LEU A 295 9.40 -11.50 26.35
CA LEU A 295 8.04 -11.45 26.89
C LEU A 295 8.03 -11.18 28.41
N GLU A 296 8.87 -11.89 29.16
CA GLU A 296 9.06 -11.64 30.60
C GLU A 296 9.51 -10.20 30.86
N ARG A 297 10.46 -9.69 30.08
CA ARG A 297 10.94 -8.31 30.19
C ARG A 297 9.85 -7.30 29.84
N SER A 298 9.04 -7.56 28.83
CA SER A 298 7.92 -6.69 28.43
C SER A 298 6.92 -6.55 29.57
N VAL A 299 6.55 -7.66 30.20
CA VAL A 299 5.63 -7.66 31.36
C VAL A 299 6.24 -6.95 32.56
N GLN A 300 7.53 -7.19 32.86
CA GLN A 300 8.23 -6.46 33.92
C GLN A 300 8.33 -4.95 33.65
N ALA A 301 8.39 -4.55 32.38
CA ALA A 301 8.40 -3.15 31.95
C ALA A 301 7.00 -2.51 31.89
N GLY A 302 5.94 -3.27 32.21
CA GLY A 302 4.58 -2.74 32.39
C GLY A 302 3.55 -3.20 31.36
N PHE A 303 3.89 -4.11 30.45
CA PHE A 303 2.89 -4.70 29.54
C PHE A 303 2.00 -5.69 30.31
N ASP A 304 0.73 -5.38 30.48
CA ASP A 304 -0.20 -6.18 31.30
C ASP A 304 -1.48 -6.61 30.57
N ASP A 305 -1.53 -6.45 29.24
CA ASP A 305 -2.65 -6.89 28.39
C ASP A 305 -2.64 -8.41 28.21
N LEU A 306 -3.11 -9.12 29.23
CA LEU A 306 -3.18 -10.57 29.27
C LEU A 306 -4.03 -11.15 28.12
N GLU A 307 -5.17 -10.53 27.81
CA GLU A 307 -6.06 -11.01 26.75
C GLU A 307 -5.36 -10.93 25.39
N HIS A 308 -4.61 -9.86 25.13
CA HIS A 308 -3.80 -9.76 23.93
C HIS A 308 -2.73 -10.85 23.87
N ILE A 309 -1.96 -11.08 24.94
CA ILE A 309 -0.91 -12.11 24.96
C ILE A 309 -1.48 -13.51 24.68
N GLU A 310 -2.63 -13.85 25.27
CA GLU A 310 -3.24 -15.17 25.11
C GLU A 310 -3.87 -15.40 23.73
N SER A 311 -4.33 -14.33 23.08
CA SER A 311 -4.98 -14.40 21.76
C SER A 311 -4.03 -14.12 20.59
N ASP A 312 -2.85 -13.56 20.85
CA ASP A 312 -1.87 -13.22 19.82
C ASP A 312 -1.30 -14.49 19.15
N PRO A 313 -1.58 -14.72 17.85
CA PRO A 313 -1.07 -15.90 17.14
C PRO A 313 0.46 -15.88 16.98
N ASP A 314 1.12 -14.73 17.11
CA ASP A 314 2.58 -14.64 16.99
C ASP A 314 3.31 -15.41 18.11
N LEU A 315 2.62 -15.68 19.22
CA LEU A 315 3.14 -16.40 20.38
C LEU A 315 2.73 -17.89 20.41
N ASP A 316 2.04 -18.40 19.38
CA ASP A 316 1.57 -19.80 19.34
C ASP A 316 2.69 -20.82 19.55
N ALA A 317 3.86 -20.57 18.99
CA ALA A 317 5.02 -21.44 19.09
C ALA A 317 5.58 -21.58 20.52
N ILE A 318 5.25 -20.65 21.42
CA ILE A 318 5.79 -20.61 22.78
C ILE A 318 4.76 -20.90 23.87
N ARG A 319 3.48 -21.14 23.54
CA ARG A 319 2.41 -21.38 24.51
C ARG A 319 2.69 -22.54 25.48
N GLU A 320 3.34 -23.58 24.96
CA GLU A 320 3.71 -24.77 25.75
C GLU A 320 5.02 -24.58 26.54
N HIS A 321 5.74 -23.49 26.30
CA HIS A 321 7.01 -23.22 26.96
C HIS A 321 6.80 -22.95 28.46
N PRO A 322 7.60 -23.57 29.36
CA PRO A 322 7.41 -23.41 30.81
C PRO A 322 7.49 -21.94 31.28
N ARG A 323 8.32 -21.13 30.62
CA ARG A 323 8.48 -19.71 30.94
C ARG A 323 7.26 -18.87 30.51
N TYR A 324 6.69 -19.15 29.34
CA TYR A 324 5.45 -18.51 28.89
C TYR A 324 4.32 -18.76 29.90
N ARG A 325 4.12 -20.02 30.31
CA ARG A 325 3.09 -20.39 31.30
C ARG A 325 3.25 -19.64 32.62
N LYS A 326 4.49 -19.48 33.10
CA LYS A 326 4.78 -18.70 34.31
C LYS A 326 4.39 -17.23 34.16
N VAL A 327 4.66 -16.61 33.00
CA VAL A 327 4.25 -15.24 32.71
C VAL A 327 2.73 -15.09 32.77
N ILE A 328 2.00 -15.98 32.11
CA ILE A 328 0.53 -15.98 32.09
C ILE A 328 -0.05 -16.16 33.50
N GLU A 329 0.47 -17.10 34.28
CA GLU A 329 0.02 -17.29 35.66
C GLU A 329 0.29 -16.06 36.53
N ALA A 330 1.43 -15.39 36.35
CA ALA A 330 1.77 -14.19 37.09
C ALA A 330 0.81 -13.03 36.75
N LEU A 331 0.52 -12.82 35.47
CA LEU A 331 -0.43 -11.81 35.01
C LEU A 331 -1.86 -12.08 35.50
N ARG A 332 -2.33 -13.33 35.45
CA ARG A 332 -3.66 -13.70 35.98
C ARG A 332 -3.79 -13.41 37.47
N ARG A 333 -2.77 -13.75 38.27
CA ARG A 333 -2.74 -13.43 39.71
C ARG A 333 -2.78 -11.91 39.94
N ALA A 334 -1.97 -11.15 39.19
CA ALA A 334 -1.95 -9.70 39.30
C ALA A 334 -3.30 -9.04 38.94
N GLY A 335 -3.98 -9.55 37.89
CA GLY A 335 -5.31 -9.10 37.50
C GLY A 335 -6.37 -9.32 38.60
N THR A 336 -6.40 -10.52 39.20
CA THR A 336 -7.33 -10.83 40.31
C THR A 336 -7.10 -9.99 41.56
N SER A 337 -5.86 -9.59 41.85
CA SER A 337 -5.56 -8.69 42.97
C SER A 337 -6.04 -7.26 42.71
N LYS A 338 -5.83 -6.71 41.49
CA LYS A 338 -6.33 -5.37 41.11
C LYS A 338 -7.86 -5.30 41.16
N GLU A 339 -8.57 -6.33 40.73
CA GLU A 339 -10.05 -6.37 40.79
C GLU A 339 -10.59 -6.43 42.23
N ASN A 340 -9.88 -7.06 43.16
CA ASN A 340 -10.25 -7.11 44.57
C ASN A 340 -9.90 -5.83 45.35
N GLU A 341 -8.91 -5.05 44.91
CA GLU A 341 -8.59 -3.73 45.49
C GLU A 341 -9.50 -2.61 44.96
N SER A 342 -10.15 -2.84 43.81
CA SER A 342 -11.05 -1.87 43.15
C SER A 342 -12.53 -2.02 43.56
N ARG A 343 -12.85 -3.05 44.35
CA ARG A 343 -14.17 -3.32 44.95
C ARG A 343 -14.15 -2.97 46.42
#